data_AF-A0A3D5DPP6-F1
#
_entry.id   AF-A0A3D5DPP6-F1
#
_cell.length_a   1.000
_cell.length_b   1.000
_cell.length_c   1.000
_cell.angle_alpha   90.00
_cell.angle_beta   90.00
_cell.angle_gamma   90.00
#
_symmetry.space_group_name_H-M   'P 1'
#
loop_
_entity.id
_entity.type
_entity.pdbx_description
1 polymer ?
#
loop_
_entity_poly.entity_id
_entity_poly.type
_entity_poly.pdbx_seq_one_letter_code
_entity_poly.pdbx_strand_id
1 'polypeptide(L)'
;MTSLPDPGGDPQLQALTTLTGWRQFATEMPAVPQLLDGQVWQGLDPGKRVAYDDDRIAHHSRLLVVQTPAVREVVTTGRRLAYLNKTAHYGRCGLIVSGPARTGKTTAMTQLGKTIEVIHRRRHPGSRNDIPVVYITVPPAATPKMIAAEFARFLGLPLTRRANITDIIEAVCGVCADTRTSVICVDEIHNLNIATRAGAEASDTLKYFSERIPATFVFAGISVERAGLLSGARGEQIAGRFTMVRTGPFGQDQQWITLIAALEGSLRLHRHRPGTLPQLGGYLHRRTHGMIGSLLWLIRSAAIQAVTDGTEKITRKDLDAIQVDIASQTARPQPGGTR
;
A
#
# COMPACT_ATOMS: atom_id res chain seq x y z
N MET A 1 23.89 21.86 18.67
CA MET A 1 22.68 22.67 18.85
C MET A 1 21.50 21.86 18.35
N THR A 2 20.85 21.17 19.27
CA THR A 2 19.68 20.32 19.04
C THR A 2 18.46 21.24 18.97
N SER A 3 17.90 21.42 17.78
CA SER A 3 16.60 22.07 17.60
C SER A 3 15.54 21.24 18.32
N LEU A 4 14.88 21.85 19.31
CA LEU A 4 13.67 21.32 19.91
C LEU A 4 12.60 21.14 18.82
N PRO A 5 11.83 20.04 18.81
CA PRO A 5 10.71 19.90 17.89
C PRO A 5 9.63 20.93 18.22
N ASP A 6 9.18 21.62 17.17
CA ASP A 6 8.08 22.59 17.20
C ASP A 6 6.78 21.90 17.66
N PRO A 7 6.17 22.30 18.79
CA PRO A 7 5.01 21.61 19.36
C PRO A 7 3.70 21.83 18.59
N GLY A 8 3.72 22.55 17.46
CA GLY A 8 2.54 22.86 16.63
C GLY A 8 2.60 22.39 15.17
N GLY A 9 3.63 21.65 14.76
CA GLY A 9 3.76 21.17 13.39
C GLY A 9 2.95 19.90 13.14
N ASP A 10 2.05 19.93 12.15
CA ASP A 10 1.39 18.74 11.63
C ASP A 10 2.47 17.67 11.32
N PRO A 11 2.41 16.44 11.87
CA PRO A 11 3.48 15.48 11.71
C PRO A 11 3.67 15.18 10.22
N GLN A 12 4.78 15.67 9.66
CA GLN A 12 5.06 15.54 8.24
C GLN A 12 5.09 14.06 7.87
N LEU A 13 4.16 13.63 7.00
CA LEU A 13 4.06 12.25 6.53
C LEU A 13 5.38 11.84 5.88
N GLN A 14 6.09 10.91 6.50
CA GLN A 14 7.34 10.39 5.98
C GLN A 14 7.10 9.21 5.01
N ALA A 15 7.97 9.08 4.01
CA ALA A 15 7.85 8.03 3.02
C ALA A 15 8.00 6.63 3.65
N LEU A 16 7.13 5.70 3.27
CA LEU A 16 7.17 4.29 3.71
C LEU A 16 8.49 3.57 3.36
N THR A 17 9.22 4.09 2.38
CA THR A 17 10.54 3.60 1.94
C THR A 17 11.68 4.06 2.86
N THR A 18 11.39 4.69 4.00
CA THR A 18 12.35 5.02 5.05
C THR A 18 11.97 4.29 6.34
N LEU A 19 12.95 3.89 7.15
CA LEU A 19 12.68 3.23 8.44
C LEU A 19 11.79 4.09 9.35
N THR A 20 12.04 5.39 9.41
CA THR A 20 11.26 6.31 10.26
C THR A 20 9.81 6.42 9.77
N GLY A 21 9.59 6.57 8.46
CA GLY A 21 8.23 6.57 7.89
C GLY A 21 7.51 5.23 8.05
N TRP A 22 8.21 4.10 7.90
CA TRP A 22 7.64 2.78 8.17
C TRP A 22 7.21 2.63 9.65
N ARG A 23 8.08 3.04 10.59
CA ARG A 23 7.76 2.99 12.02
C ARG A 23 6.59 3.89 12.39
N GLN A 24 6.53 5.10 11.82
CA GLN A 24 5.39 6.00 11.95
C GLN A 24 4.12 5.28 11.49
N PHE A 25 4.08 4.79 10.25
CA PHE A 25 2.94 4.05 9.69
C PHE A 25 2.52 2.83 10.52
N ALA A 26 3.48 2.04 11.01
CA ALA A 26 3.19 0.82 11.76
C ALA A 26 2.60 1.09 13.15
N THR A 27 3.00 2.19 13.79
CA THR A 27 2.47 2.63 15.09
C THR A 27 1.25 3.54 14.97
N GLU A 28 1.00 4.09 13.78
CA GLU A 28 -0.10 5.02 13.55
C GLU A 28 -1.46 4.39 13.87
N MET A 29 -2.20 5.06 14.74
CA MET A 29 -3.61 4.84 15.05
C MET A 29 -4.33 6.19 14.89
N PRO A 30 -4.76 6.52 13.65
CA PRO A 30 -5.38 7.80 13.40
C PRO A 30 -6.68 7.93 14.19
N ALA A 31 -6.82 9.02 14.94
CA ALA A 31 -8.07 9.32 15.62
C ALA A 31 -9.18 9.50 14.57
N VAL A 32 -10.33 8.87 14.83
CA VAL A 32 -11.51 9.01 13.98
C VAL A 32 -12.35 10.14 14.55
N PRO A 33 -12.60 11.23 13.81
CA PRO A 33 -13.40 12.34 14.31
C PRO A 33 -14.79 11.86 14.73
N GLN A 34 -15.22 12.31 15.91
CA GLN A 34 -16.59 12.09 16.36
C GLN A 34 -17.52 13.00 15.57
N LEU A 35 -18.61 12.45 15.04
CA LEU A 35 -19.65 13.26 14.42
C LEU A 35 -20.46 13.95 15.52
N LEU A 36 -20.40 15.28 15.58
CA LEU A 36 -21.14 16.05 16.56
C LEU A 36 -22.66 15.92 16.37
N ASP A 37 -23.41 16.08 17.45
CA ASP A 37 -24.87 16.21 17.39
C ASP A 37 -25.27 17.40 16.49
N GLY A 38 -26.41 17.29 15.82
CA GLY A 38 -26.87 18.28 14.85
C GLY A 38 -27.06 19.68 15.43
N GLN A 39 -27.54 19.81 16.66
CA GLN A 39 -27.71 21.12 17.30
C GLN A 39 -26.36 21.73 17.67
N VAL A 40 -25.46 20.91 18.21
CA VAL A 40 -24.09 21.34 18.57
C VAL A 40 -23.34 21.79 17.32
N TRP A 41 -23.43 20.99 16.26
CA TRP A 41 -22.83 21.25 14.95
C TRP A 41 -23.30 22.58 14.35
N GLN A 42 -24.61 22.86 14.36
CA GLN A 42 -25.18 24.10 13.85
C GLN A 42 -24.87 25.32 14.72
N GLY A 43 -24.69 25.12 16.03
CA GLY A 43 -24.33 26.16 17.00
C GLY A 43 -22.83 26.41 17.15
N LEU A 44 -21.96 25.76 16.35
CA LEU A 44 -20.53 25.98 16.44
C LEU A 44 -20.15 27.40 16.00
N ASP A 45 -19.33 28.04 16.82
CA ASP A 45 -18.64 29.29 16.46
C ASP A 45 -17.81 29.10 15.19
N PRO A 46 -17.75 30.06 14.24
CA PRO A 46 -17.11 29.87 12.94
C PRO A 46 -15.68 29.32 13.00
N GLY A 47 -14.85 29.77 13.95
CA GLY A 47 -13.47 29.26 14.09
C GLY A 47 -13.42 27.79 14.53
N LYS A 48 -14.33 27.37 15.41
CA LYS A 48 -14.45 25.95 15.84
C LYS A 48 -15.03 25.08 14.74
N ARG A 49 -15.92 25.64 13.92
CA ARG A 49 -16.49 24.98 12.74
C ARG A 49 -15.40 24.60 11.74
N VAL A 50 -14.49 25.54 11.43
CA VAL A 50 -13.36 25.32 10.52
C VAL A 50 -12.45 24.19 11.03
N ALA A 51 -11.96 24.29 12.27
CA ALA A 51 -11.08 23.26 12.83
C ALA A 51 -11.73 21.86 12.85
N TYR A 52 -13.03 21.78 13.18
CA TYR A 52 -13.78 20.53 13.16
C TYR A 52 -13.96 19.96 11.75
N ASP A 53 -14.19 20.82 10.74
CA ASP A 53 -14.30 20.39 9.35
C ASP A 53 -12.92 19.98 8.79
N ASP A 54 -11.85 20.66 9.17
CA ASP A 54 -10.46 20.29 8.82
C ASP A 54 -10.11 18.89 9.35
N ASP A 55 -10.47 18.56 10.59
CA ASP A 55 -10.29 17.21 11.15
C ASP A 55 -11.02 16.13 10.34
N ARG A 56 -12.25 16.43 9.89
CA ARG A 56 -13.05 15.52 9.06
C ARG A 56 -12.47 15.38 7.66
N ILE A 57 -12.03 16.47 7.05
CA ILE A 57 -11.34 16.47 5.75
C ILE A 57 -10.04 15.66 5.85
N ALA A 58 -9.26 15.85 6.91
CA ALA A 58 -8.05 15.06 7.18
C ALA A 58 -8.37 13.57 7.34
N HIS A 59 -9.48 13.22 7.98
CA HIS A 59 -9.95 11.84 8.07
C HIS A 59 -10.34 11.27 6.69
N HIS A 60 -11.10 12.00 5.88
CA HIS A 60 -11.49 11.56 4.52
C HIS A 60 -10.34 11.56 3.51
N SER A 61 -9.30 12.37 3.73
CA SER A 61 -8.11 12.43 2.90
C SER A 61 -7.13 11.28 3.19
N ARG A 62 -7.29 10.53 4.30
CA ARG A 62 -6.48 9.34 4.57
C ARG A 62 -6.92 8.15 3.70
N LEU A 63 -5.98 7.26 3.40
CA LEU A 63 -6.30 6.00 2.73
C LEU A 63 -6.99 5.05 3.72
N LEU A 64 -8.29 4.81 3.52
CA LEU A 64 -9.01 3.84 4.33
C LEU A 64 -8.56 2.41 3.97
N VAL A 65 -8.06 1.69 4.98
CA VAL A 65 -7.71 0.29 4.83
C VAL A 65 -8.93 -0.57 5.14
N VAL A 66 -9.50 -1.18 4.09
CA VAL A 66 -10.58 -2.18 4.24
C VAL A 66 -9.98 -3.58 4.20
N GLN A 67 -10.46 -4.46 5.08
CA GLN A 67 -10.07 -5.87 5.13
C GLN A 67 -10.74 -6.66 3.99
N THR A 68 -10.27 -6.45 2.77
CA THR A 68 -10.72 -7.18 1.57
C THR A 68 -10.25 -8.64 1.58
N PRO A 69 -10.88 -9.53 0.79
CA PRO A 69 -10.41 -10.91 0.64
C PRO A 69 -8.93 -11.00 0.27
N ALA A 70 -8.48 -10.19 -0.70
CA ALA A 70 -7.09 -10.13 -1.11
C ALA A 70 -6.15 -9.69 0.03
N VAL A 71 -6.50 -8.66 0.81
CA VAL A 71 -5.70 -8.23 1.97
C VAL A 71 -5.61 -9.36 3.00
N ARG A 72 -6.73 -10.02 3.31
CA ARG A 72 -6.75 -11.15 4.26
C ARG A 72 -5.90 -12.32 3.78
N GLU A 73 -5.98 -12.65 2.50
CA GLU A 73 -5.21 -13.73 1.89
C GLU A 73 -3.71 -13.43 1.91
N VAL A 74 -3.30 -12.22 1.51
CA VAL A 74 -1.89 -11.77 1.57
C VAL A 74 -1.36 -11.81 3.00
N VAL A 75 -2.11 -11.29 3.97
CA VAL A 75 -1.71 -11.30 5.38
C VAL A 75 -1.60 -12.74 5.91
N THR A 76 -2.58 -13.59 5.60
CA THR A 76 -2.61 -14.98 6.09
C THR A 76 -1.48 -15.82 5.49
N THR A 77 -1.35 -15.79 4.17
CA THR A 77 -0.29 -16.51 3.43
C THR A 77 1.09 -15.98 3.77
N GLY A 78 1.28 -14.66 3.79
CA GLY A 78 2.55 -14.04 4.12
C GLY A 78 3.02 -14.36 5.54
N ARG A 79 2.12 -14.35 6.53
CA ARG A 79 2.43 -14.79 7.90
C ARG A 79 2.83 -16.26 7.96
N ARG A 80 2.09 -17.14 7.27
CA ARG A 80 2.42 -18.57 7.20
C ARG A 80 3.83 -18.77 6.63
N LEU A 81 4.18 -18.08 5.55
CA LEU A 81 5.51 -18.15 4.94
C LEU A 81 6.60 -17.59 5.87
N ALA A 82 6.36 -16.48 6.57
CA ALA A 82 7.26 -15.95 7.59
C ALA A 82 7.55 -16.95 8.71
N TYR A 83 6.54 -17.73 9.14
CA TYR A 83 6.77 -18.80 10.12
C TYR A 83 7.58 -19.96 9.54
N LEU A 84 7.25 -20.41 8.33
CA LEU A 84 7.98 -21.51 7.66
C LEU A 84 9.46 -21.16 7.44
N ASN A 85 9.76 -19.91 7.09
CA ASN A 85 11.12 -19.48 6.81
C ASN A 85 11.96 -19.24 8.06
N LYS A 86 11.38 -19.19 9.26
CA LYS A 86 12.08 -18.85 10.51
C LYS A 86 13.25 -19.81 10.80
N THR A 87 13.13 -21.08 10.43
CA THR A 87 14.15 -22.12 10.63
C THR A 87 14.77 -22.61 9.32
N ALA A 88 14.42 -21.98 8.19
CA ALA A 88 14.92 -22.38 6.89
C ALA A 88 16.32 -21.80 6.65
N HIS A 89 17.31 -22.68 6.55
CA HIS A 89 18.69 -22.31 6.21
C HIS A 89 18.84 -21.99 4.71
N TYR A 90 18.08 -22.67 3.85
CA TYR A 90 18.05 -22.49 2.40
C TYR A 90 16.63 -22.73 1.88
N GLY A 91 16.36 -22.35 0.63
CA GLY A 91 15.09 -22.66 -0.03
C GLY A 91 13.86 -21.95 0.52
N ARG A 92 14.03 -20.75 1.08
CA ARG A 92 12.95 -19.94 1.65
C ARG A 92 11.85 -19.70 0.60
N CYS A 93 10.60 -19.86 1.04
CA CYS A 93 9.44 -19.61 0.19
C CYS A 93 9.03 -18.14 0.25
N GLY A 94 8.58 -17.59 -0.86
CA GLY A 94 8.15 -16.19 -0.92
C GLY A 94 6.70 -16.00 -1.35
N LEU A 95 6.26 -14.75 -1.37
CA LEU A 95 4.91 -14.37 -1.76
C LEU A 95 4.96 -13.39 -2.93
N ILE A 96 4.11 -13.59 -3.94
CA ILE A 96 3.88 -12.65 -5.02
C ILE A 96 2.44 -12.14 -4.93
N VAL A 97 2.28 -10.83 -4.89
CA VAL A 97 0.99 -10.13 -4.98
C VAL A 97 0.88 -9.52 -6.38
N SER A 98 0.12 -10.18 -7.26
CA SER A 98 0.04 -9.81 -8.68
C SER A 98 -1.34 -9.25 -9.02
N GLY A 99 -1.41 -8.25 -9.88
CA GLY A 99 -2.68 -7.75 -10.42
C GLY A 99 -2.59 -6.35 -11.03
N PRO A 100 -3.64 -5.90 -11.73
CA PRO A 100 -3.68 -4.58 -12.38
C PRO A 100 -3.36 -3.41 -11.43
N ALA A 101 -3.06 -2.23 -11.99
CA ALA A 101 -2.95 -1.02 -11.18
C ALA A 101 -4.25 -0.79 -10.36
N ARG A 102 -4.14 -0.19 -9.17
CA ARG A 102 -5.30 0.19 -8.32
C ARG A 102 -6.17 -0.96 -7.79
N THR A 103 -5.65 -2.18 -7.71
CA THR A 103 -6.33 -3.35 -7.07
C THR A 103 -5.98 -3.55 -5.59
N GLY A 104 -5.22 -2.63 -4.98
CA GLY A 104 -4.89 -2.68 -3.55
C GLY A 104 -3.66 -3.55 -3.19
N LYS A 105 -2.78 -3.85 -4.15
CA LYS A 105 -1.53 -4.63 -3.91
C LYS A 105 -0.65 -4.02 -2.83
N THR A 106 -0.29 -2.74 -2.99
CA THR A 106 0.51 -1.97 -2.02
C THR A 106 -0.14 -1.97 -0.64
N THR A 107 -1.47 -1.79 -0.57
CA THR A 107 -2.23 -1.86 0.68
C THR A 107 -2.13 -3.26 1.31
N ALA A 108 -2.33 -4.34 0.54
CA ALA A 108 -2.23 -5.70 1.05
C ALA A 108 -0.83 -6.03 1.59
N MET A 109 0.22 -5.63 0.86
CA MET A 109 1.61 -5.84 1.25
C MET A 109 1.99 -5.02 2.50
N THR A 110 1.63 -3.75 2.55
CA THR A 110 1.89 -2.89 3.72
C THR A 110 1.11 -3.36 4.96
N GLN A 111 -0.12 -3.89 4.80
CA GLN A 111 -0.87 -4.50 5.90
C GLN A 111 -0.23 -5.79 6.43
N LEU A 112 0.32 -6.63 5.55
CA LEU A 112 1.12 -7.78 5.97
C LEU A 112 2.33 -7.31 6.79
N GLY A 113 3.09 -6.35 6.29
CA GLY A 113 4.24 -5.80 7.01
C GLY A 113 3.85 -5.21 8.37
N LYS A 114 2.82 -4.35 8.43
CA LYS A 114 2.31 -3.78 9.69
C LYS A 114 1.90 -4.87 10.68
N THR A 115 1.26 -5.94 10.20
CA THR A 115 0.89 -7.08 11.05
C THR A 115 2.11 -7.80 11.62
N ILE A 116 3.16 -8.02 10.82
CA ILE A 116 4.41 -8.65 11.25
C ILE A 116 5.14 -7.77 12.27
N GLU A 117 5.25 -6.46 12.00
CA GLU A 117 5.84 -5.48 12.94
C GLU A 117 5.11 -5.51 14.29
N VAL A 118 3.77 -5.41 14.29
CA VAL A 118 2.97 -5.42 15.53
C VAL A 118 3.16 -6.72 16.32
N ILE A 119 3.15 -7.87 15.64
CA ILE A 119 3.38 -9.18 16.29
C ILE A 119 4.80 -9.24 16.87
N HIS A 120 5.79 -8.78 16.14
CA HIS A 120 7.19 -8.76 16.59
C HIS A 120 7.36 -7.90 17.84
N ARG A 121 6.87 -6.65 17.82
CA ARG A 121 6.96 -5.73 18.96
C ARG A 121 6.26 -6.25 20.21
N ARG A 122 5.13 -6.96 20.05
CA ARG A 122 4.44 -7.62 21.17
C ARG A 122 5.25 -8.76 21.78
N ARG A 123 5.99 -9.52 20.97
CA ARG A 123 6.85 -10.62 21.42
C ARG A 123 8.20 -10.13 21.98
N HIS A 124 8.66 -8.97 21.53
CA HIS A 124 9.97 -8.40 21.86
C HIS A 124 9.83 -6.94 22.32
N PRO A 125 9.15 -6.65 23.45
CA PRO A 125 8.83 -5.29 23.87
C PRO A 125 10.06 -4.43 24.19
N GLY A 126 11.19 -5.05 24.57
CA GLY A 126 12.46 -4.36 24.83
C GLY A 126 13.33 -4.10 23.59
N SER A 127 13.06 -4.75 22.46
CA SER A 127 13.94 -4.71 21.28
C SER A 127 13.58 -3.54 20.37
N ARG A 128 13.82 -2.31 20.83
CA ARG A 128 13.51 -1.08 20.06
C ARG A 128 14.26 -0.99 18.73
N ASN A 129 15.49 -1.50 18.68
CA ASN A 129 16.34 -1.42 17.50
C ASN A 129 16.03 -2.46 16.42
N ASP A 130 15.18 -3.45 16.71
CA ASP A 130 14.78 -4.43 15.69
C ASP A 130 14.05 -3.73 14.53
N ILE A 131 14.22 -4.30 13.33
CA ILE A 131 13.61 -3.88 12.07
C ILE A 131 13.01 -5.14 11.45
N PRO A 132 11.87 -5.64 11.96
CA PRO A 132 11.33 -6.92 11.51
C PRO A 132 10.80 -6.88 10.07
N VAL A 133 10.55 -5.67 9.54
CA VAL A 133 10.08 -5.45 8.17
C VAL A 133 10.92 -4.38 7.47
N VAL A 134 11.34 -4.69 6.25
CA VAL A 134 11.90 -3.73 5.29
C VAL A 134 10.92 -3.51 4.15
N TYR A 135 10.67 -2.26 3.77
CA TYR A 135 9.80 -1.90 2.66
C TYR A 135 10.55 -1.05 1.64
N ILE A 136 10.67 -1.54 0.41
CA ILE A 136 11.28 -0.80 -0.70
C ILE A 136 10.37 -0.79 -1.91
N THR A 137 10.58 0.20 -2.79
CA THR A 137 9.92 0.27 -4.10
C THR A 137 10.99 0.17 -5.18
N VAL A 138 10.79 -0.68 -6.19
CA VAL A 138 11.72 -0.78 -7.31
C VAL A 138 11.63 0.49 -8.18
N PRO A 139 12.74 1.23 -8.39
CA PRO A 139 12.70 2.42 -9.23
C PRO A 139 12.51 2.06 -10.71
N PRO A 140 11.99 2.99 -11.54
CA PRO A 140 11.93 2.80 -12.99
C PRO A 140 13.32 2.52 -13.57
N ALA A 141 13.40 1.58 -14.52
CA ALA A 141 14.67 1.17 -15.16
C ALA A 141 15.76 0.79 -14.13
N ALA A 142 15.37 0.08 -13.08
CA ALA A 142 16.26 -0.26 -11.98
C ALA A 142 17.53 -1.00 -12.44
N THR A 143 18.65 -0.60 -11.83
CA THR A 143 19.95 -1.27 -11.93
C THR A 143 20.29 -1.97 -10.60
N PRO A 144 21.23 -2.93 -10.58
CA PRO A 144 21.72 -3.56 -9.34
C PRO A 144 22.03 -2.56 -8.22
N LYS A 145 22.77 -1.50 -8.54
CA LYS A 145 23.19 -0.48 -7.56
C LYS A 145 22.00 0.33 -7.04
N MET A 146 20.99 0.59 -7.88
CA MET A 146 19.77 1.26 -7.44
C MET A 146 18.98 0.39 -6.45
N ILE A 147 18.83 -0.92 -6.72
CA ILE A 147 18.18 -1.84 -5.78
C ILE A 147 18.90 -1.85 -4.43
N ALA A 148 20.23 -2.03 -4.43
CA ALA A 148 21.02 -2.03 -3.21
C ALA A 148 20.90 -0.69 -2.45
N ALA A 149 20.86 0.43 -3.17
CA ALA A 149 20.67 1.76 -2.58
C ALA A 149 19.29 1.95 -1.94
N GLU A 150 18.21 1.36 -2.48
CA GLU A 150 16.87 1.42 -1.85
C GLU A 150 16.87 0.73 -0.48
N PHE A 151 17.48 -0.46 -0.38
CA PHE A 151 17.65 -1.15 0.91
C PHE A 151 18.45 -0.31 1.90
N ALA A 152 19.59 0.20 1.47
CA ALA A 152 20.46 1.02 2.31
C ALA A 152 19.75 2.30 2.79
N ARG A 153 19.01 2.97 1.91
CA ARG A 153 18.22 4.16 2.27
C ARG A 153 17.12 3.82 3.27
N PHE A 154 16.41 2.71 3.09
CA PHE A 154 15.41 2.26 4.06
C PHE A 154 16.04 2.08 5.43
N LEU A 155 17.17 1.37 5.51
CA LEU A 155 17.89 1.08 6.74
C LEU A 155 18.64 2.28 7.34
N GLY A 156 18.66 3.44 6.66
CA GLY A 156 19.38 4.64 7.12
C GLY A 156 20.90 4.55 7.00
N LEU A 157 21.41 3.69 6.10
CA LEU A 157 22.84 3.54 5.88
C LEU A 157 23.41 4.69 5.04
N PRO A 158 24.58 5.23 5.39
CA PRO A 158 25.19 6.33 4.65
C PRO A 158 25.66 5.85 3.27
N LEU A 159 25.09 6.42 2.22
CA LEU A 159 25.48 6.14 0.83
C LEU A 159 26.45 7.23 0.33
N THR A 160 27.72 6.87 0.15
CA THR A 160 28.68 7.76 -0.51
C THR A 160 28.59 7.60 -2.04
N ARG A 161 28.87 8.66 -2.81
CA ARG A 161 28.88 8.59 -4.29
C ARG A 161 29.80 7.48 -4.83
N ARG A 162 30.89 7.19 -4.12
CA ARG A 162 31.91 6.19 -4.49
C ARG A 162 31.64 4.80 -3.90
N ALA A 163 30.56 4.61 -3.14
CA ALA A 163 30.26 3.32 -2.52
C ALA A 163 30.15 2.24 -3.60
N ASN A 164 30.92 1.17 -3.41
CA ASN A 164 30.85 -0.03 -4.22
C ASN A 164 29.57 -0.80 -3.88
N ILE A 165 28.95 -1.44 -4.88
CA ILE A 165 27.72 -2.21 -4.69
C ILE A 165 27.92 -3.35 -3.69
N THR A 166 29.09 -4.01 -3.70
CA THR A 166 29.41 -5.10 -2.77
C THR A 166 29.38 -4.63 -1.33
N ASP A 167 30.00 -3.49 -1.02
CA ASP A 167 30.02 -2.92 0.34
C ASP A 167 28.61 -2.58 0.82
N ILE A 168 27.76 -2.04 -0.08
CA ILE A 168 26.36 -1.75 0.22
C ILE A 168 25.61 -3.05 0.53
N ILE A 169 25.78 -4.09 -0.28
CA ILE A 169 25.11 -5.38 -0.09
C ILE A 169 25.54 -6.02 1.24
N GLU A 170 26.84 -6.03 1.56
CA GLU A 170 27.35 -6.56 2.83
C GLU A 170 26.74 -5.82 4.03
N ALA A 171 26.74 -4.48 4.00
CA ALA A 171 26.17 -3.66 5.06
C ALA A 171 24.66 -3.91 5.23
N VAL A 172 23.90 -3.98 4.12
CA VAL A 172 22.46 -4.28 4.15
C VAL A 172 22.21 -5.66 4.75
N CYS A 173 22.95 -6.69 4.32
CA CYS A 173 22.79 -8.05 4.83
C CYS A 173 23.11 -8.13 6.34
N GLY A 174 24.22 -7.53 6.76
CA GLY A 174 24.63 -7.49 8.17
C GLY A 174 23.59 -6.82 9.05
N VAL A 175 23.13 -5.62 8.66
CA VAL A 175 22.10 -4.90 9.41
C VAL A 175 20.80 -5.69 9.47
N CYS A 176 20.34 -6.27 8.36
CA CYS A 176 19.11 -7.08 8.37
C CYS A 176 19.21 -8.30 9.31
N ALA A 177 20.39 -8.93 9.39
CA ALA A 177 20.62 -10.04 10.30
C ALA A 177 20.60 -9.57 11.77
N ASP A 178 21.33 -8.49 12.09
CA ASP A 178 21.46 -7.94 13.44
C ASP A 178 20.13 -7.39 13.97
N THR A 179 19.28 -6.84 13.09
CA THR A 179 17.99 -6.24 13.46
C THR A 179 16.80 -7.19 13.36
N ARG A 180 17.05 -8.50 13.20
CA ARG A 180 16.01 -9.54 13.13
C ARG A 180 14.97 -9.29 12.03
N THR A 181 15.41 -8.83 10.86
CA THR A 181 14.52 -8.67 9.70
C THR A 181 13.92 -10.03 9.34
N SER A 182 12.59 -10.08 9.28
CA SER A 182 11.84 -11.32 9.05
C SER A 182 11.02 -11.30 7.76
N VAL A 183 10.68 -10.09 7.28
CA VAL A 183 9.94 -9.89 6.03
C VAL A 183 10.56 -8.72 5.24
N ILE A 184 10.73 -8.92 3.94
CA ILE A 184 11.14 -7.88 3.01
C ILE A 184 10.03 -7.70 1.97
N CYS A 185 9.43 -6.51 1.96
CA CYS A 185 8.41 -6.08 1.02
C CYS A 185 9.05 -5.28 -0.11
N VAL A 186 8.86 -5.72 -1.33
CA VAL A 186 9.40 -5.08 -2.54
C VAL A 186 8.24 -4.77 -3.48
N ASP A 187 7.89 -3.48 -3.58
CA ASP A 187 6.80 -3.00 -4.44
C ASP A 187 7.28 -2.64 -5.84
N GLU A 188 6.32 -2.53 -6.75
CA GLU A 188 6.52 -2.09 -8.14
C GLU A 188 7.55 -2.94 -8.92
N ILE A 189 7.63 -4.25 -8.65
CA ILE A 189 8.63 -5.14 -9.28
C ILE A 189 8.54 -5.22 -10.80
N HIS A 190 7.42 -4.80 -11.38
CA HIS A 190 7.22 -4.71 -12.82
C HIS A 190 8.04 -3.57 -13.47
N ASN A 191 8.66 -2.70 -12.67
CA ASN A 191 9.67 -1.75 -13.15
C ASN A 191 11.00 -2.42 -13.54
N LEU A 192 11.19 -3.70 -13.20
CA LEU A 192 12.30 -4.52 -13.71
C LEU A 192 12.01 -4.90 -15.16
N ASN A 193 12.76 -4.34 -16.10
CA ASN A 193 12.74 -4.80 -17.49
C ASN A 193 13.75 -5.93 -17.70
N ILE A 194 13.34 -7.17 -17.45
CA ILE A 194 14.21 -8.37 -17.53
C ILE A 194 14.70 -8.64 -18.96
N ALA A 195 14.03 -8.09 -19.98
CA ALA A 195 14.52 -8.17 -21.36
C ALA A 195 15.80 -7.35 -21.59
N THR A 196 16.12 -6.43 -20.68
CA THR A 196 17.38 -5.67 -20.70
C THR A 196 18.42 -6.32 -19.79
N ARG A 197 19.70 -6.19 -20.16
CA ARG A 197 20.81 -6.63 -19.31
C ARG A 197 20.74 -6.03 -17.90
N ALA A 198 20.51 -4.72 -17.80
CA ALA A 198 20.44 -4.03 -16.52
C ALA A 198 19.30 -4.55 -15.63
N GLY A 199 18.11 -4.80 -16.21
CA GLY A 199 16.98 -5.35 -15.45
C GLY A 199 17.18 -6.81 -15.06
N ALA A 200 17.83 -7.63 -15.89
CA ALA A 200 18.22 -8.99 -15.54
C ALA A 200 19.22 -9.01 -14.36
N GLU A 201 20.25 -8.16 -14.41
CA GLU A 201 21.21 -8.01 -13.30
C GLU A 201 20.55 -7.49 -12.01
N ALA A 202 19.58 -6.57 -12.12
CA ALA A 202 18.82 -6.08 -10.97
C ALA A 202 17.94 -7.18 -10.34
N SER A 203 17.32 -8.04 -11.15
CA SER A 203 16.60 -9.22 -10.67
C SER A 203 17.53 -10.21 -9.98
N ASP A 204 18.72 -10.46 -10.54
CA ASP A 204 19.74 -11.33 -9.94
C ASP A 204 20.20 -10.76 -8.57
N THR A 205 20.25 -9.44 -8.42
CA THR A 205 20.54 -8.77 -7.14
C THR A 205 19.47 -9.03 -6.09
N LEU A 206 18.17 -8.98 -6.45
CA LEU A 206 17.08 -9.33 -5.53
C LEU A 206 17.12 -10.80 -5.13
N LYS A 207 17.43 -11.70 -6.08
CA LYS A 207 17.63 -13.13 -5.78
C LYS A 207 18.78 -13.30 -4.78
N TYR A 208 19.90 -12.63 -5.01
CA TYR A 208 21.07 -12.68 -4.12
C TYR A 208 20.73 -12.23 -2.69
N PHE A 209 19.98 -11.13 -2.54
CA PHE A 209 19.47 -10.73 -1.22
C PHE A 209 18.54 -11.78 -0.59
N SER A 210 17.68 -12.44 -1.37
CA SER A 210 16.75 -13.46 -0.85
C SER A 210 17.44 -14.72 -0.31
N GLU A 211 18.63 -15.03 -0.83
CA GLU A 211 19.44 -16.16 -0.38
C GLU A 211 20.22 -15.81 0.90
N ARG A 212 20.74 -14.58 0.99
CA ARG A 212 21.59 -14.12 2.10
C ARG A 212 20.85 -13.59 3.32
N ILE A 213 19.71 -12.95 3.12
CA ILE A 213 18.92 -12.41 4.23
C ILE A 213 17.94 -13.49 4.73
N PRO A 214 17.93 -13.81 6.04
CA PRO A 214 17.01 -14.81 6.61
C PRO A 214 15.58 -14.27 6.78
N ALA A 215 14.99 -13.79 5.69
CA ALA A 215 13.66 -13.17 5.66
C ALA A 215 12.78 -13.75 4.55
N THR A 216 11.47 -13.60 4.71
CA THR A 216 10.49 -13.87 3.66
C THR A 216 10.40 -12.69 2.71
N PHE A 217 10.64 -12.93 1.43
CA PHE A 217 10.46 -11.92 0.39
C PHE A 217 9.02 -11.90 -0.12
N VAL A 218 8.45 -10.70 -0.17
CA VAL A 218 7.11 -10.42 -0.66
C VAL A 218 7.23 -9.42 -1.80
N PHE A 219 6.84 -9.83 -3.00
CA PHE A 219 6.91 -9.01 -4.20
C PHE A 219 5.51 -8.54 -4.61
N ALA A 220 5.38 -7.27 -4.98
CA ALA A 220 4.12 -6.73 -5.52
C ALA A 220 4.35 -6.03 -6.87
N GLY A 221 3.47 -6.29 -7.84
CA GLY A 221 3.62 -5.70 -9.17
C GLY A 221 2.47 -5.98 -10.14
N ILE A 222 2.46 -5.26 -11.26
CA ILE A 222 1.50 -5.46 -12.35
C ILE A 222 1.91 -6.70 -13.12
N SER A 223 1.00 -7.67 -13.25
CA SER A 223 1.16 -8.85 -14.11
C SER A 223 2.55 -9.46 -13.99
N VAL A 224 2.98 -9.78 -12.76
CA VAL A 224 4.35 -10.24 -12.44
C VAL A 224 4.80 -11.43 -13.31
N GLU A 225 3.85 -12.26 -13.71
CA GLU A 225 4.06 -13.39 -14.63
C GLU A 225 4.51 -12.95 -16.03
N ARG A 226 4.00 -11.81 -16.52
CA ARG A 226 4.35 -11.24 -17.82
C ARG A 226 5.64 -10.42 -17.78
N ALA A 227 6.06 -9.96 -16.60
CA ALA A 227 7.32 -9.23 -16.42
C ALA A 227 8.57 -10.13 -16.58
N GLY A 228 8.37 -11.42 -16.88
CA GLY A 228 9.45 -12.37 -17.12
C GLY A 228 10.13 -12.91 -15.87
N LEU A 229 9.73 -12.42 -14.68
CA LEU A 229 10.32 -12.81 -13.38
C LEU A 229 10.13 -14.30 -13.07
N LEU A 230 9.10 -14.91 -13.67
CA LEU A 230 8.72 -16.30 -13.50
C LEU A 230 8.84 -17.14 -14.79
N SER A 231 9.43 -16.60 -15.86
CA SER A 231 9.60 -17.30 -17.14
C SER A 231 11.05 -17.75 -17.39
N GLY A 232 11.21 -18.86 -18.11
CA GLY A 232 12.51 -19.47 -18.42
C GLY A 232 13.13 -20.22 -17.23
N ALA A 233 14.29 -20.86 -17.43
CA ALA A 233 14.95 -21.68 -16.39
C ALA A 233 15.22 -20.92 -15.08
N ARG A 234 15.41 -19.59 -15.16
CA ARG A 234 15.54 -18.70 -13.99
C ARG A 234 14.20 -18.47 -13.27
N GLY A 235 13.12 -18.33 -14.03
CA GLY A 235 11.78 -18.12 -13.52
C GLY A 235 11.13 -19.37 -12.92
N GLU A 236 11.44 -20.55 -13.44
CA GLU A 236 10.95 -21.84 -12.90
C GLU A 236 11.46 -22.11 -11.47
N GLN A 237 12.70 -21.72 -11.16
CA GLN A 237 13.25 -21.82 -9.81
C GLN A 237 12.57 -20.89 -8.80
N ILE A 238 12.14 -19.71 -9.25
CA ILE A 238 11.39 -18.74 -8.44
C ILE A 238 9.92 -19.21 -8.33
N ALA A 239 9.31 -19.66 -9.42
CA ALA A 239 7.94 -20.17 -9.44
C ALA A 239 7.75 -21.39 -8.52
N GLY A 240 8.77 -22.25 -8.38
CA GLY A 240 8.70 -23.42 -7.49
C GLY A 240 8.65 -23.09 -5.99
N ARG A 241 9.02 -21.86 -5.57
CA ARG A 241 9.10 -21.46 -4.15
C ARG A 241 8.20 -20.30 -3.78
N PHE A 242 7.56 -19.66 -4.74
CA PHE A 242 6.70 -18.51 -4.50
C PHE A 242 5.23 -18.89 -4.58
N THR A 243 4.48 -18.56 -3.53
CA THR A 243 3.02 -18.59 -3.58
C THR A 243 2.53 -17.29 -4.21
N MET A 244 1.55 -17.37 -5.11
CA MET A 244 0.95 -16.18 -5.73
C MET A 244 -0.44 -15.91 -5.20
N VAL A 245 -0.69 -14.67 -4.79
CA VAL A 245 -2.01 -14.12 -4.51
C VAL A 245 -2.37 -13.12 -5.60
N ARG A 246 -3.50 -13.32 -6.25
CA ARG A 246 -3.98 -12.43 -7.32
C ARG A 246 -4.94 -11.39 -6.75
N THR A 247 -4.72 -10.15 -7.15
CA THR A 247 -5.63 -9.03 -6.90
C THR A 247 -6.30 -8.67 -8.22
N GLY A 248 -7.56 -8.26 -8.16
CA GLY A 248 -8.37 -7.98 -9.34
C GLY A 248 -9.52 -7.03 -9.04
N PRO A 249 -10.28 -6.64 -10.07
CA PRO A 249 -11.55 -5.96 -9.88
C PRO A 249 -12.51 -6.86 -9.09
N PHE A 250 -13.35 -6.25 -8.27
CA PHE A 250 -14.45 -6.94 -7.60
C PHE A 250 -15.55 -7.28 -8.61
N GLY A 251 -16.20 -8.43 -8.42
CA GLY A 251 -17.45 -8.75 -9.11
C GLY A 251 -18.61 -7.87 -8.64
N GLN A 252 -19.73 -7.87 -9.37
CA GLN A 252 -20.98 -7.27 -8.86
C GLN A 252 -21.68 -8.25 -7.91
N ASP A 253 -21.05 -8.49 -6.76
CA ASP A 253 -21.49 -9.48 -5.77
C ASP A 253 -21.58 -8.88 -4.36
N GLN A 254 -21.87 -9.73 -3.38
CA GLN A 254 -22.01 -9.32 -1.99
C GLN A 254 -20.70 -8.76 -1.41
N GLN A 255 -19.53 -9.17 -1.89
CA GLN A 255 -18.25 -8.63 -1.41
C GLN A 255 -18.09 -7.17 -1.83
N TRP A 256 -18.55 -6.81 -3.04
CA TRP A 256 -18.59 -5.42 -3.49
C TRP A 256 -19.52 -4.54 -2.65
N ILE A 257 -20.73 -5.02 -2.37
CA ILE A 257 -21.68 -4.30 -1.50
C ILE A 257 -21.12 -4.14 -0.08
N THR A 258 -20.48 -5.19 0.45
CA THR A 258 -19.84 -5.17 1.78
C THR A 258 -18.68 -4.18 1.83
N LEU A 259 -17.87 -4.12 0.77
CA LEU A 259 -16.80 -3.11 0.64
C LEU A 259 -17.40 -1.70 0.69
N ILE A 260 -18.43 -1.43 -0.12
CA ILE A 260 -19.07 -0.10 -0.14
C ILE A 260 -19.66 0.26 1.23
N ALA A 261 -20.34 -0.68 1.90
CA ALA A 261 -20.89 -0.44 3.23
C ALA A 261 -19.79 -0.12 4.26
N ALA A 262 -18.63 -0.79 4.18
CA ALA A 262 -17.49 -0.49 5.03
C ALA A 262 -16.91 0.91 4.75
N LEU A 263 -16.85 1.32 3.48
CA LEU A 263 -16.45 2.69 3.11
C LEU A 263 -17.44 3.72 3.64
N GLU A 264 -18.74 3.46 3.48
CA GLU A 264 -19.82 4.33 3.95
C GLU A 264 -19.80 4.50 5.47
N GLY A 265 -19.59 3.43 6.23
CA GLY A 265 -19.49 3.50 7.70
C GLY A 265 -18.32 4.34 8.22
N SER A 266 -17.30 4.55 7.38
CA SER A 266 -16.18 5.43 7.71
C SER A 266 -16.48 6.92 7.51
N LEU A 267 -17.58 7.26 6.83
CA LEU A 267 -17.91 8.65 6.52
C LEU A 267 -18.25 9.44 7.79
N ARG A 268 -17.72 10.66 7.88
CA ARG A 268 -18.09 11.67 8.87
C ARG A 268 -18.81 12.81 8.17
N LEU A 269 -20.06 12.58 7.79
CA LEU A 269 -20.93 13.52 7.07
C LEU A 269 -22.28 13.61 7.79
N HIS A 270 -22.71 14.81 8.18
CA HIS A 270 -23.85 15.03 9.08
C HIS A 270 -25.21 14.64 8.47
N ARG A 271 -25.36 14.78 7.15
CA ARG A 271 -26.63 14.54 6.45
C ARG A 271 -26.62 13.24 5.65
N HIS A 272 -25.54 12.46 5.72
CA HIS A 272 -25.44 11.20 5.00
C HIS A 272 -26.20 10.08 5.73
N ARG A 273 -26.99 9.30 4.99
CA ARG A 273 -27.79 8.22 5.55
C ARG A 273 -27.11 6.87 5.27
N PRO A 274 -26.85 6.03 6.29
CA PRO A 274 -26.35 4.68 6.07
C PRO A 274 -27.24 3.88 5.12
N GLY A 275 -26.64 3.05 4.27
CA GLY A 275 -27.30 2.27 3.23
C GLY A 275 -27.46 3.00 1.89
N THR A 276 -27.12 4.29 1.80
CA THR A 276 -27.25 5.07 0.56
C THR A 276 -26.25 4.59 -0.50
N LEU A 277 -24.97 4.45 -0.16
CA LEU A 277 -23.93 4.01 -1.10
C LEU A 277 -24.06 2.52 -1.47
N PRO A 278 -24.35 1.59 -0.55
CA PRO A 278 -24.62 0.19 -0.89
C PRO A 278 -25.75 0.02 -1.93
N GLN A 279 -26.82 0.82 -1.84
CA GLN A 279 -27.90 0.82 -2.85
C GLN A 279 -27.43 1.29 -4.24
N LEU A 280 -26.38 2.11 -4.29
CA LEU A 280 -25.73 2.54 -5.53
C LEU A 280 -24.66 1.55 -6.03
N GLY A 281 -24.57 0.34 -5.46
CA GLY A 281 -23.51 -0.62 -5.74
C GLY A 281 -23.28 -0.93 -7.22
N GLY A 282 -24.35 -1.19 -7.99
CA GLY A 282 -24.24 -1.43 -9.43
C GLY A 282 -23.76 -0.20 -10.21
N TYR A 283 -24.16 1.00 -9.79
CA TYR A 283 -23.68 2.25 -10.39
C TYR A 283 -22.20 2.50 -10.08
N LEU A 284 -21.80 2.36 -8.82
CA LEU A 284 -20.40 2.50 -8.40
C LEU A 284 -19.51 1.46 -9.09
N HIS A 285 -20.00 0.23 -9.28
CA HIS A 285 -19.27 -0.80 -10.01
C HIS A 285 -18.99 -0.38 -11.44
N ARG A 286 -20.01 0.07 -12.19
CA ARG A 286 -19.84 0.56 -13.56
C ARG A 286 -18.90 1.76 -13.65
N ARG A 287 -19.00 2.71 -12.71
CA ARG A 287 -18.13 3.91 -12.68
C ARG A 287 -16.67 3.61 -12.40
N THR A 288 -16.39 2.54 -11.67
CA THR A 288 -15.04 2.20 -11.19
C THR A 288 -14.48 0.94 -11.85
N HIS A 289 -15.27 0.25 -12.67
CA HIS A 289 -14.99 -1.08 -13.20
C HIS A 289 -14.66 -2.12 -12.11
N GLY A 290 -15.25 -1.97 -10.92
CA GLY A 290 -14.96 -2.82 -9.75
C GLY A 290 -13.56 -2.60 -9.14
N MET A 291 -12.81 -1.59 -9.58
CA MET A 291 -11.47 -1.30 -9.09
C MET A 291 -11.52 -0.58 -7.75
N ILE A 292 -11.04 -1.23 -6.69
CA ILE A 292 -11.07 -0.67 -5.33
C ILE A 292 -10.35 0.67 -5.21
N GLY A 293 -9.21 0.86 -5.88
CA GLY A 293 -8.49 2.13 -5.82
C GLY A 293 -9.31 3.28 -6.45
N SER A 294 -10.02 3.00 -7.54
CA SER A 294 -10.93 3.95 -8.19
C SER A 294 -12.15 4.24 -7.32
N LEU A 295 -12.70 3.23 -6.65
CA LEU A 295 -13.80 3.38 -5.69
C LEU A 295 -13.41 4.25 -4.49
N LEU A 296 -12.29 3.93 -3.86
CA LEU A 296 -11.75 4.67 -2.72
C LEU A 296 -11.51 6.13 -3.09
N TRP A 297 -10.91 6.37 -4.25
CA TRP A 297 -10.68 7.72 -4.75
C TRP A 297 -12.00 8.46 -4.94
N LEU A 298 -12.98 7.86 -5.62
CA LEU A 298 -14.27 8.50 -5.89
C LEU A 298 -15.02 8.86 -4.60
N ILE A 299 -15.13 7.92 -3.65
CA ILE A 299 -15.84 8.14 -2.40
C ILE A 299 -15.13 9.17 -1.51
N ARG A 300 -13.80 9.15 -1.45
CA ARG A 300 -13.02 10.13 -0.67
C ARG A 300 -13.14 11.53 -1.25
N SER A 301 -13.02 11.67 -2.58
CA SER A 301 -13.22 12.95 -3.26
C SER A 301 -14.63 13.49 -3.01
N ALA A 302 -15.66 12.64 -3.11
CA ALA A 302 -17.04 13.04 -2.83
C ALA A 302 -17.26 13.43 -1.36
N ALA A 303 -16.63 12.72 -0.42
CA ALA A 303 -16.72 13.03 1.00
C ALA A 303 -16.08 14.38 1.33
N ILE A 304 -14.86 14.63 0.83
CA ILE A 304 -14.16 15.91 1.02
C ILE A 304 -15.00 17.06 0.45
N GLN A 305 -15.47 16.92 -0.79
CA GLN A 305 -16.32 17.92 -1.42
C GLN A 305 -17.58 18.19 -0.59
N ALA A 306 -18.23 17.15 -0.07
CA ALA A 306 -19.44 17.29 0.73
C ALA A 306 -19.23 18.02 2.07
N VAL A 307 -18.02 17.97 2.63
CA VAL A 307 -17.64 18.81 3.78
C VAL A 307 -17.42 20.25 3.33
N THR A 308 -16.61 20.44 2.27
CA THR A 308 -16.20 21.76 1.78
C THR A 308 -17.37 22.61 1.27
N ASP A 309 -18.36 22.01 0.60
CA ASP A 309 -19.54 22.71 0.08
C ASP A 309 -20.74 22.71 1.05
N GLY A 310 -20.59 22.08 2.23
CA GLY A 310 -21.62 22.00 3.26
C GLY A 310 -22.86 21.18 2.89
N THR A 311 -22.84 20.41 1.79
CA THR A 311 -23.93 19.50 1.42
C THR A 311 -24.09 18.37 2.41
N GLU A 312 -22.98 17.92 3.02
CA GLU A 312 -22.92 16.97 4.13
C GLU A 312 -23.50 15.58 3.81
N LYS A 313 -23.57 15.23 2.52
CA LYS A 313 -24.02 13.93 2.03
C LYS A 313 -23.46 13.64 0.65
N ILE A 314 -23.27 12.37 0.33
CA ILE A 314 -22.92 11.92 -1.03
C ILE A 314 -24.19 11.46 -1.75
N THR A 315 -24.44 12.02 -2.93
CA THR A 315 -25.49 11.59 -3.85
C THR A 315 -24.91 11.12 -5.18
N ARG A 316 -25.74 10.47 -6.00
CA ARG A 316 -25.35 10.09 -7.37
C ARG A 316 -24.94 11.30 -8.22
N LYS A 317 -25.60 12.45 -8.05
CA LYS A 317 -25.27 13.69 -8.77
C LYS A 317 -23.86 14.16 -8.43
N ASP A 318 -23.48 14.10 -7.17
CA ASP A 318 -22.15 14.51 -6.70
C ASP A 318 -21.08 13.56 -7.24
N LEU A 319 -21.37 12.26 -7.23
CA LEU A 319 -20.50 11.25 -7.83
C LEU A 319 -20.34 11.44 -9.35
N ASP A 320 -21.39 11.87 -10.07
CA ASP A 320 -21.33 12.17 -11.51
C ASP A 320 -20.46 13.40 -11.84
N ALA A 321 -20.35 14.37 -10.93
CA ALA A 321 -19.49 15.54 -11.12
C ALA A 321 -17.98 15.19 -11.03
N ILE A 322 -17.63 14.10 -10.35
CA ILE A 322 -16.24 13.72 -10.05
C ILE A 322 -15.68 12.76 -11.11
N GLN A 323 -14.56 13.12 -11.75
CA GLN A 323 -13.95 12.33 -12.83
C GLN A 323 -13.00 11.23 -12.30
N VAL A 324 -13.38 9.95 -12.46
CA VAL A 324 -12.69 8.80 -11.81
C VAL A 324 -11.32 8.45 -12.39
N ASP A 325 -11.09 8.66 -13.70
CA ASP A 325 -9.77 8.46 -14.29
C ASP A 325 -9.66 8.92 -15.75
N ILE A 326 -8.45 9.30 -16.18
CA ILE A 326 -8.10 9.49 -17.61
C ILE A 326 -8.00 8.13 -18.33
N ALA A 327 -7.52 7.07 -17.65
CA ALA A 327 -7.41 5.73 -18.24
C ALA A 327 -8.76 5.06 -18.54
N SER A 328 -9.87 5.59 -18.00
CA SER A 328 -11.23 5.14 -18.35
C SER A 328 -11.75 5.78 -19.65
N GLN A 329 -11.05 6.78 -20.19
CA GLN A 329 -11.44 7.45 -21.44
C GLN A 329 -10.89 6.74 -22.69
N THR A 330 -9.75 6.06 -22.60
CA THR A 330 -9.13 5.32 -23.72
C THR A 330 -9.85 4.03 -24.10
N ALA A 331 -10.85 3.60 -23.32
CA ALA A 331 -11.69 2.43 -23.62
C ALA A 331 -13.03 2.79 -24.29
N ARG A 332 -13.24 4.03 -24.74
CA ARG A 332 -14.35 4.34 -25.66
C ARG A 332 -13.94 3.93 -27.08
N PRO A 333 -14.61 2.96 -27.72
CA PRO A 333 -14.47 2.78 -29.16
C PRO A 333 -14.95 4.06 -29.82
N GLN A 334 -14.14 4.62 -30.73
CA GLN A 334 -14.65 5.63 -31.66
C GLN A 334 -15.84 5.01 -32.40
N PRO A 335 -16.99 5.70 -32.52
CA PRO A 335 -18.05 5.26 -33.42
C PRO A 335 -17.43 5.20 -34.82
N GLY A 336 -17.41 4.01 -35.41
CA GLY A 336 -16.89 3.79 -36.74
C GLY A 336 -17.54 4.77 -37.71
N GLY A 337 -16.70 5.61 -38.31
CA GLY A 337 -17.11 6.46 -39.42
C GLY A 337 -17.55 5.57 -40.57
N THR A 338 -18.82 5.69 -40.92
CA THR A 338 -19.38 5.19 -42.17
C THR A 338 -18.68 5.87 -43.34
N ARG A 339 -18.05 5.08 -44.21
CA ARG A 339 -17.97 5.33 -45.65
C ARG A 339 -18.25 4.05 -46.39
#